data_AF-A0A6A6XPQ1-F1
#
_entry.id   AF-A0A6A6XPQ1-F1
#
_cell.length_a   1.000
_cell.length_b   1.000
_cell.length_c   1.000
_cell.angle_alpha   90.00
_cell.angle_beta   90.00
_cell.angle_gamma   90.00
#
_symmetry.space_group_name_H-M   'P 1'
#
loop_
_entity.id
_entity.type
_entity.pdbx_description
1 polymer ?
#
loop_
_entity_poly.entity_id
_entity_poly.type
_entity_poly.pdbx_seq_one_letter_code
_entity_poly.pdbx_strand_id
1 'polypeptide(L)' 'LNKGANVNAQGGNYSSALHAASFHGHEQVVKLLLDKGADVDAQNEYYRSALHTASAQGYEQVVKLL' A
#
# COMPACT_ATOMS: atom_id res chain seq x y z
N LEU A 1 -13.76 -4.52 -0.47
CA LEU A 1 -14.01 -3.19 -1.10
C LEU A 1 -15.44 -3.01 -1.63
N ASN A 2 -16.18 -4.05 -2.04
CA ASN A 2 -17.56 -3.95 -2.58
C ASN A 2 -18.66 -3.49 -1.60
N LYS A 3 -18.31 -3.04 -0.40
CA LYS A 3 -19.24 -2.55 0.64
C LYS A 3 -19.08 -1.05 0.91
N GLY A 4 -18.49 -0.31 -0.04
CA GLY A 4 -18.31 1.14 0.06
C GLY A 4 -17.15 1.58 0.97
N ALA A 5 -16.21 0.68 1.28
CA ALA A 5 -15.00 1.06 2.01
C ALA A 5 -14.16 2.04 1.17
N ASN A 6 -13.74 3.15 1.76
CA ASN A 6 -12.81 4.08 1.13
C ASN A 6 -11.41 3.41 1.06
N VAL A 7 -10.97 3.08 -0.16
CA VAL A 7 -9.67 2.42 -0.40
C VAL A 7 -8.48 3.27 0.06
N ASN A 8 -8.67 4.60 0.08
CA ASN A 8 -7.66 5.59 0.47
C ASN A 8 -7.90 6.15 1.88
N ALA A 9 -8.67 5.45 2.72
CA ALA A 9 -8.83 5.84 4.11
C ALA A 9 -7.44 5.88 4.78
N GLN A 10 -7.09 7.04 5.34
CA GLN A 10 -5.83 7.23 6.04
C GLN A 10 -5.99 7.09 7.56
N GLY A 11 -5.04 6.45 8.23
CA GLY A 11 -4.97 6.36 9.68
C GLY A 11 -4.24 5.13 10.22
N GLY A 12 -4.04 5.12 11.54
CA GLY A 12 -3.33 4.05 12.25
C GLY A 12 -1.84 3.96 11.89
N ASN A 13 -1.17 2.92 12.40
CA ASN A 13 0.29 2.77 12.31
C ASN A 13 0.85 2.69 10.89
N TYR A 14 0.04 2.28 9.90
CA TYR A 14 0.48 2.08 8.52
C TYR A 14 0.07 3.21 7.57
N SER A 15 -0.65 4.23 8.04
CA SER A 15 -1.23 5.31 7.21
C SER A 15 -2.28 4.86 6.19
N SER A 16 -2.06 3.85 5.35
CA SER A 16 -3.04 3.35 4.37
C SER A 16 -3.07 1.82 4.29
N ALA A 17 -4.12 1.26 3.69
CA ALA A 17 -4.18 -0.17 3.40
C ALA A 17 -3.07 -0.60 2.42
N LEU A 18 -2.71 0.25 1.46
CA LEU A 18 -1.66 -0.03 0.49
C LEU A 18 -0.30 -0.10 1.19
N HIS A 19 0.01 0.85 2.06
CA HIS A 19 1.22 0.81 2.89
C HIS A 19 1.32 -0.44 3.74
N ALA A 20 0.24 -0.82 4.43
CA ALA A 20 0.24 -2.02 5.27
C ALA A 20 0.55 -3.27 4.44
N ALA A 21 -0.12 -3.43 3.30
CA ALA A 21 0.11 -4.55 2.40
C ALA A 21 1.54 -4.56 1.84
N SER A 22 2.07 -3.40 1.46
CA SER A 22 3.43 -3.27 0.91
C SER A 22 4.52 -3.48 1.97
N PHE A 23 4.30 -3.05 3.20
CA PHE A 23 5.22 -3.27 4.32
C PHE A 23 5.32 -4.75 4.73
N HIS A 24 4.28 -5.55 4.48
CA HIS A 24 4.25 -6.99 4.79
C HIS A 24 4.41 -7.90 3.56
N GLY A 25 4.67 -7.33 2.38
CA GLY A 25 4.91 -8.11 1.16
C GLY A 25 3.66 -8.81 0.60
N HIS A 26 2.45 -8.33 0.89
CA HIS A 26 1.20 -8.98 0.50
C HIS A 26 0.81 -8.67 -0.95
N GLU A 27 1.54 -9.26 -1.91
CA GLU A 27 1.41 -9.02 -3.36
C GLU A 27 -0.03 -9.01 -3.89
N GLN A 28 -0.82 -10.05 -3.55
CA GLN A 28 -2.20 -10.17 -4.04
C GLN A 28 -3.11 -9.07 -3.49
N VAL A 29 -2.85 -8.62 -2.26
CA VAL A 29 -3.60 -7.53 -1.63
C VAL A 29 -3.19 -6.19 -2.23
N VAL A 30 -1.89 -5.97 -2.47
CA VAL A 30 -1.38 -4.79 -3.17
C VAL A 30 -2.05 -4.65 -4.53
N LYS A 31 -2.04 -5.72 -5.34
CA LYS A 31 -2.70 -5.73 -6.65
C LYS A 31 -4.19 -5.39 -6.55
N LEU A 32 -4.92 -6.02 -5.61
CA LEU A 32 -6.34 -5.76 -5.40
C LEU A 32 -6.62 -4.29 -5.03
N LEU A 33 -5.76 -3.67 -4.23
CA LEU A 33 -5.90 -2.28 -3.81
C LEU A 33 -5.65 -1.33 -4.99
N LEU A 34 -4.60 -1.58 -5.79
CA LEU A 34 -4.29 -0.82 -7.00
C LEU A 34 -5.42 -0.91 -8.04
N ASP A 35 -5.94 -2.11 -8.28
CA ASP A 35 -7.09 -2.35 -9.17
C ASP A 35 -8.36 -1.61 -8.72
N LYS A 36 -8.40 -1.16 -7.46
CA LYS A 36 -9.51 -0.41 -6.86
C LYS A 36 -9.21 1.08 -6.69
N GLY A 37 -8.10 1.57 -7.25
CA GLY A 37 -7.75 2.99 -7.24
C GLY A 37 -7.11 3.45 -5.93
N ALA A 38 -6.36 2.57 -5.26
CA ALA A 38 -5.50 3.00 -4.17
C ALA A 38 -4.49 4.04 -4.66
N ASP A 39 -4.29 5.10 -3.88
CA ASP A 39 -3.30 6.14 -4.16
C ASP A 39 -1.89 5.58 -3.93
N VAL A 40 -1.17 5.34 -5.01
CA VAL A 40 0.19 4.76 -5.01
C VAL A 40 1.23 5.71 -4.41
N ASP A 41 0.97 7.03 -4.51
CA ASP A 41 1.88 8.08 -4.06
C ASP A 41 1.60 8.54 -2.62
N ALA A 42 0.56 7.99 -1.98
CA ALA A 42 0.24 8.29 -0.60
C ALA A 42 1.45 8.06 0.32
N GLN A 43 1.73 9.06 1.17
CA GLN A 43 2.82 9.02 2.13
C GLN A 43 2.28 8.90 3.56
N ASN A 44 3.02 8.20 4.41
CA ASN A 44 2.77 8.20 5.84
C ASN A 44 3.38 9.45 6.51
N GLU A 45 3.18 9.60 7.82
CA GLU A 45 3.70 10.72 8.63
C GLU A 45 5.23 10.86 8.61
N TYR A 46 5.95 9.84 8.15
CA TYR A 46 7.40 9.82 7.99
C TYR A 46 7.85 10.07 6.54
N TYR A 47 6.95 10.57 5.67
CA TYR A 47 7.20 10.82 4.25
C TYR A 47 7.64 9.57 3.47
N ARG A 48 7.29 8.37 3.94
CA ARG A 48 7.58 7.10 3.24
C ARG A 48 6.37 6.69 2.43
N SER A 49 6.57 6.32 1.16
CA SER A 49 5.53 5.70 0.31
C SER A 49 5.50 4.18 0.45
N ALA A 50 4.48 3.53 -0.11
CA ALA A 50 4.38 2.07 -0.18
C ALA A 50 5.61 1.46 -0.86
N LEU A 51 6.09 2.10 -1.93
CA LEU A 51 7.29 1.71 -2.67
C LEU A 51 8.56 1.80 -1.81
N HIS A 52 8.71 2.86 -1.01
CA HIS A 52 9.85 2.99 -0.08
C HIS A 52 9.89 1.84 0.91
N THR A 53 8.75 1.47 1.50
CA THR A 53 8.68 0.37 2.47
C THR A 53 8.91 -0.99 1.83
N ALA A 54 8.33 -1.27 0.67
CA ALA A 54 8.52 -2.54 -0.04
C ALA A 54 9.98 -2.72 -0.49
N SER A 55 10.60 -1.64 -0.98
CA SER A 55 12.02 -1.62 -1.36
C SER A 55 12.93 -1.90 -0.17
N ALA A 56 12.66 -1.27 0.99
CA ALA A 56 13.45 -1.46 2.20
C ALA A 56 13.40 -2.90 2.74
N GLN A 57 12.30 -3.61 2.53
CA GLN A 57 12.12 -5.00 2.95
C GLN A 57 12.54 -6.03 1.88
N GLY A 58 12.87 -5.59 0.66
CA GLY A 58 13.28 -6.47 -0.43
C GLY A 58 12.13 -7.24 -1.10
N TYR A 59 10.89 -6.74 -1.01
CA TYR A 59 9.74 -7.38 -1.65
C TYR A 59 9.65 -7.06 -3.15
N GLU A 60 10.51 -7.71 -3.94
CA GLU A 60 10.67 -7.46 -5.37
C GLU A 60 9.35 -7.45 -6.15
N GLN A 61 8.46 -8.41 -5.88
CA GLN A 61 7.19 -8.51 -6.59
C GLN A 61 6.21 -7.39 -6.23
N VAL A 62 6.22 -6.93 -4.96
CA VAL A 62 5.46 -5.74 -4.57
C VAL A 62 6.04 -4.49 -5.22
N VAL A 63 7.37 -4.37 -5.30
CA VAL A 63 8.04 -3.27 -5.99
C VAL A 63 7.68 -3.22 -7.48
N LYS A 64 7.47 -4.37 -8.14
CA LYS A 64 7.01 -4.40 -9.54
C LYS A 64 5.53 -4.04 -9.73
N LEU A 65 4.72 -4.17 -8.69
CA LEU A 65 3.29 -3.83 -8.74
C LEU A 65 3.05 -2.33 -8.52
N LEU A 66 3.89 -1.68 -7.71
CA LEU A 66 3.83 -0.26 -7.34
C LEU A 66 4.58 0.61 -8.35
#